data_AF-A0AA35LU45-F1
#
_entry.id   AF-A0AA35LU45-F1
#
_cell.length_a   1.000
_cell.length_b   1.000
_cell.length_c   1.000
_cell.angle_alpha   90.00
_cell.angle_beta   90.00
_cell.angle_gamma   90.00
#
_symmetry.space_group_name_H-M   'P 1'
#
loop_
_entity.id
_entity.type
_entity.pdbx_description
1 polymer ?
#
loop_
_entity_poly.entity_id
_entity_poly.type
_entity_poly.pdbx_seq_one_letter_code
_entity_poly.pdbx_strand_id
1 'polypeptide(L)'
;MENARNVLNSSDDEACVLWQSAEECYKEAICPRGKLGSHDYFYWIDRAAEESCEHENRLDEDGHHAELRSRNMEVHRARKMKERHETGQNWVEFWVRALSNCPGGPTRFYPPAACSAARSIEGPPFEDIPRYLFRAVDSKGSGKTEDNILASTMSMLGNSEGSKVDILSLDTHSALEMLYNHLIKDCFGGSASDNLMSWSSSLMCVIQYAIWRSHIGSLSPAEVRICVIDAAIFPPGQFVRDLTLLKAFNNMELIEDQKEFFYFRLENPEYDNGEYLSKGVVNHRGRSCTFSLQDLIDGGLYKLYPEFGDTGFGGLWTNRVRDLRSSWDTERETTRQEIYDAFSMARICSGSFLSELDIAVLLLTFKNRKLQVPGKAHFPTIAA
;
A
#
# COMPACT_ATOMS: atom_id res chain seq x y z
N MET A 1 1.91 -26.46 0.01
CA MET A 1 3.25 -27.00 -0.33
C MET A 1 3.58 -26.96 -1.83
N GLU A 2 2.62 -27.09 -2.74
CA GLU A 2 2.88 -27.03 -4.19
C GLU A 2 3.32 -25.63 -4.68
N ASN A 3 2.77 -24.55 -4.11
CA ASN A 3 3.18 -23.17 -4.42
C ASN A 3 4.60 -22.84 -3.95
N ALA A 4 4.99 -23.28 -2.74
CA ALA A 4 6.38 -23.14 -2.25
C ALA A 4 7.37 -23.91 -3.14
N ARG A 5 6.98 -25.09 -3.64
CA ARG A 5 7.77 -25.84 -4.64
C ARG A 5 7.91 -25.09 -5.96
N ASN A 6 6.88 -24.39 -6.42
CA ASN A 6 6.96 -23.58 -7.64
C ASN A 6 7.92 -22.39 -7.49
N VAL A 7 7.94 -21.73 -6.31
CA VAL A 7 8.90 -20.67 -5.99
C VAL A 7 10.34 -21.20 -5.91
N LEU A 8 10.54 -22.37 -5.29
CA LEU A 8 11.84 -23.07 -5.24
C LEU A 8 12.37 -23.43 -6.63
N ASN A 9 11.49 -23.66 -7.61
CA ASN A 9 11.85 -24.07 -8.97
C ASN A 9 12.11 -22.89 -9.93
N SER A 10 11.83 -21.63 -9.53
CA SER A 10 11.85 -20.46 -10.44
C SER A 10 12.94 -19.41 -10.14
N SER A 11 13.79 -19.61 -9.12
CA SER A 11 14.76 -18.59 -8.70
C SER A 11 16.16 -19.19 -8.48
N ASP A 12 17.16 -18.61 -9.15
CA ASP A 12 18.58 -19.01 -9.08
C ASP A 12 19.32 -18.45 -7.83
N ASP A 13 18.65 -17.65 -6.99
CA ASP A 13 19.20 -17.04 -5.78
C ASP A 13 18.47 -17.56 -4.52
N GLU A 14 19.19 -18.32 -3.68
CA GLU A 14 18.67 -18.95 -2.45
C GLU A 14 18.10 -17.92 -1.46
N ALA A 15 18.67 -16.72 -1.37
CA ALA A 15 18.16 -15.67 -0.49
C ALA A 15 16.82 -15.11 -1.01
N CYS A 16 16.67 -14.99 -2.33
CA CYS A 16 15.39 -14.59 -2.96
C CYS A 16 14.28 -15.62 -2.74
N VAL A 17 14.62 -16.91 -2.81
CA VAL A 17 13.66 -18.01 -2.62
C VAL A 17 13.05 -18.00 -1.22
N LEU A 18 13.84 -17.70 -0.19
CA LEU A 18 13.40 -17.78 1.20
C LEU A 18 12.33 -16.73 1.54
N TRP A 19 12.55 -15.46 1.20
CA TRP A 19 11.57 -14.42 1.53
C TRP A 19 10.30 -14.52 0.68
N GLN A 20 10.42 -14.94 -0.59
CA GLN A 20 9.25 -15.20 -1.45
C GLN A 20 8.40 -16.35 -0.90
N SER A 21 9.04 -17.43 -0.45
CA SER A 21 8.35 -18.55 0.17
C SER A 21 7.66 -18.14 1.47
N ALA A 22 8.32 -17.34 2.31
CA ALA A 22 7.73 -16.79 3.53
C ALA A 22 6.55 -15.85 3.23
N GLU A 23 6.61 -15.09 2.13
CA GLU A 23 5.53 -14.18 1.70
C GLU A 23 4.28 -14.95 1.30
N GLU A 24 4.45 -16.02 0.50
CA GLU A 24 3.35 -16.89 0.11
C GLU A 24 2.76 -17.65 1.30
N CYS A 25 3.61 -18.14 2.22
CA CYS A 25 3.13 -18.77 3.44
C CYS A 25 2.32 -17.81 4.31
N TYR A 26 2.75 -16.56 4.42
CA TYR A 26 2.00 -15.54 5.13
C TYR A 26 0.64 -15.25 4.48
N LYS A 27 0.59 -15.07 3.15
CA LYS A 27 -0.67 -14.86 2.40
C LYS A 27 -1.66 -16.00 2.64
N GLU A 28 -1.17 -17.25 2.59
CA GLU A 28 -1.98 -18.43 2.89
C GLU A 28 -2.42 -18.48 4.36
N ALA A 29 -1.62 -17.99 5.30
CA ALA A 29 -1.95 -18.02 6.72
C ALA A 29 -3.05 -17.03 7.11
N ILE A 30 -3.14 -15.88 6.42
CA ILE A 30 -4.16 -14.85 6.68
C ILE A 30 -5.40 -15.00 5.79
N CYS A 31 -5.33 -15.77 4.70
CA CYS A 31 -6.45 -15.96 3.81
C CYS A 31 -7.49 -16.88 4.47
N PRO A 32 -8.80 -16.50 4.50
CA PRO A 32 -9.85 -17.35 5.07
C PRO A 32 -9.97 -18.74 4.41
N ARG A 33 -9.47 -18.89 3.18
CA ARG A 33 -9.45 -20.15 2.42
C ARG A 33 -8.04 -20.69 2.18
N GLY A 34 -7.04 -20.11 2.84
CA GLY A 34 -5.65 -20.51 2.69
C GLY A 34 -5.35 -21.81 3.42
N LYS A 35 -4.43 -22.59 2.87
CA LYS A 35 -4.04 -23.93 3.36
C LYS A 35 -3.22 -23.89 4.65
N LEU A 36 -2.80 -22.70 5.07
CA LEU A 36 -2.03 -22.47 6.29
C LEU A 36 -2.86 -21.71 7.33
N GLY A 37 -4.19 -21.77 7.25
CA GLY A 37 -5.06 -21.16 8.26
C GLY A 37 -4.80 -21.74 9.65
N SER A 38 -4.95 -20.92 10.69
CA SER A 38 -4.76 -21.35 12.08
C SER A 38 -5.67 -22.54 12.44
N HIS A 39 -6.89 -22.58 11.89
CA HIS A 39 -7.81 -23.69 12.08
C HIS A 39 -7.23 -25.02 11.65
N ASP A 40 -6.58 -25.11 10.49
CA ASP A 40 -6.03 -26.38 9.99
C ASP A 40 -4.84 -26.88 10.83
N TYR A 41 -4.05 -25.95 11.39
CA TYR A 41 -2.90 -26.27 12.24
C TYR A 41 -3.33 -26.68 13.65
N PHE A 42 -4.26 -25.95 14.27
CA PHE A 42 -4.66 -26.15 15.66
C PHE A 42 -5.85 -27.10 15.85
N TYR A 43 -6.58 -27.46 14.79
CA TYR A 43 -7.71 -28.40 14.85
C TYR A 43 -7.35 -29.75 15.50
N TRP A 44 -6.14 -30.25 15.25
CA TRP A 44 -5.66 -31.49 15.85
C TRP A 44 -5.40 -31.40 17.35
N ILE A 45 -4.99 -30.22 17.83
CA ILE A 45 -4.76 -29.95 19.25
C ILE A 45 -6.11 -29.84 19.99
N ASP A 46 -7.08 -29.15 19.38
CA ASP A 46 -8.44 -29.01 19.93
C ASP A 46 -9.17 -30.37 20.02
N ARG A 47 -9.03 -31.24 19.01
CA ARG A 47 -9.70 -32.55 18.98
C ARG A 47 -9.22 -33.50 20.08
N ALA A 48 -7.91 -33.50 20.35
CA ALA A 48 -7.32 -34.29 21.43
C ALA A 48 -7.81 -33.83 22.83
N ALA A 49 -8.13 -32.54 22.99
CA ALA A 49 -8.67 -32.00 24.23
C ALA A 49 -10.18 -32.29 24.39
N GLU A 50 -10.96 -32.27 23.31
CA GLU A 50 -12.40 -32.58 23.33
C GLU A 50 -12.69 -34.05 23.65
N GLU A 51 -11.93 -34.99 23.09
CA GLU A 51 -12.05 -36.42 23.37
C GLU A 51 -11.79 -36.75 24.86
N SER A 52 -11.02 -35.92 25.57
CA SER A 52 -10.78 -36.05 27.02
C SER A 52 -11.95 -35.54 27.87
N CYS A 53 -12.63 -34.46 27.46
CA CYS A 53 -13.72 -33.84 28.23
C CYS A 53 -15.07 -34.56 28.11
N GLU A 54 -15.34 -35.26 27.00
CA GLU A 54 -16.61 -36.00 26.84
C GLU A 54 -16.71 -37.22 27.76
N HIS A 55 -15.59 -37.70 28.30
CA HIS A 55 -15.57 -38.87 29.17
C HIS A 55 -16.06 -38.62 30.61
N GLU A 56 -16.18 -37.37 31.05
CA GLU A 56 -16.50 -37.02 32.44
C GLU A 56 -18.01 -36.73 32.72
N ASN A 57 -18.85 -36.55 31.70
CA ASN A 57 -20.22 -36.01 31.90
C ASN A 57 -21.34 -36.97 31.46
N ARG A 58 -21.54 -38.07 32.20
CA ARG A 58 -22.73 -38.93 32.10
C ARG A 58 -23.41 -39.10 33.46
N LEU A 59 -24.23 -38.14 33.89
CA LEU A 59 -25.20 -38.32 34.97
C LEU A 59 -26.54 -37.60 34.68
N ASP A 60 -27.63 -38.24 35.12
CA ASP A 60 -29.05 -37.98 34.83
C ASP A 60 -29.54 -36.54 35.10
N GLU A 61 -30.50 -36.09 34.27
CA GLU A 61 -30.93 -34.68 34.17
C GLU A 61 -32.24 -34.36 34.90
N ASP A 62 -32.26 -33.29 35.71
CA ASP A 62 -33.46 -32.55 36.14
C ASP A 62 -33.51 -31.16 35.45
N GLY A 63 -34.68 -30.55 35.31
CA GLY A 63 -34.93 -29.36 34.47
C GLY A 63 -34.11 -28.11 34.85
N HIS A 64 -33.79 -27.94 36.13
CA HIS A 64 -32.89 -26.87 36.60
C HIS A 64 -31.43 -27.08 36.19
N HIS A 65 -31.04 -28.33 35.92
CA HIS A 65 -29.70 -28.72 35.46
C HIS A 65 -29.52 -28.44 33.96
N ALA A 66 -30.60 -28.47 33.17
CA ALA A 66 -30.59 -28.15 31.75
C ALA A 66 -30.31 -26.65 31.47
N GLU A 67 -30.88 -25.74 32.26
CA GLU A 67 -30.61 -24.30 32.15
C GLU A 67 -29.16 -23.96 32.55
N LEU A 68 -28.66 -24.56 33.64
CA LEU A 68 -27.29 -24.36 34.10
C LEU A 68 -26.26 -24.87 33.08
N ARG A 69 -26.54 -26.03 32.45
CA ARG A 69 -25.74 -26.57 31.34
C ARG A 69 -25.78 -25.67 30.11
N SER A 70 -26.93 -25.12 29.77
CA SER A 70 -27.05 -24.19 28.63
C SER A 70 -26.18 -22.95 28.83
N ARG A 71 -26.20 -22.38 30.04
CA ARG A 71 -25.37 -21.22 30.41
C ARG A 71 -23.87 -21.57 30.44
N ASN A 72 -23.51 -22.73 30.96
CA ASN A 72 -22.12 -23.22 30.94
C ASN A 72 -21.63 -23.53 29.53
N MET A 73 -22.48 -24.07 28.66
CA MET A 73 -22.17 -24.28 27.24
C MET A 73 -21.94 -22.96 26.51
N GLU A 74 -22.72 -21.92 26.81
CA GLU A 74 -22.53 -20.59 26.24
C GLU A 74 -21.21 -19.95 26.69
N VAL A 75 -20.90 -20.01 27.99
CA VAL A 75 -19.60 -19.55 28.54
C VAL A 75 -18.43 -20.33 27.94
N HIS A 76 -18.55 -21.65 27.78
CA HIS A 76 -17.52 -22.48 27.17
C HIS A 76 -17.33 -22.18 25.68
N ARG A 77 -18.42 -21.94 24.93
CA ARG A 77 -18.36 -21.48 23.53
C ARG A 77 -17.68 -20.12 23.43
N ALA A 78 -18.01 -19.17 24.29
CA ALA A 78 -17.39 -17.86 24.33
C ALA A 78 -15.89 -17.96 24.65
N ARG A 79 -15.51 -18.80 25.63
CA ARG A 79 -14.11 -19.09 25.96
C ARG A 79 -13.35 -19.70 24.78
N LYS A 80 -13.90 -20.74 24.14
CA LYS A 80 -13.30 -21.36 22.94
C LYS A 80 -13.18 -20.37 21.78
N MET A 81 -14.18 -19.49 21.59
CA MET A 81 -14.13 -18.46 20.56
C MET A 81 -12.99 -17.46 20.83
N LYS A 82 -12.79 -17.08 22.10
CA LYS A 82 -11.67 -16.23 22.52
C LYS A 82 -10.32 -16.92 22.34
N GLU A 83 -10.18 -18.18 22.79
CA GLU A 83 -8.96 -18.98 22.63
C GLU A 83 -8.59 -19.16 21.15
N ARG A 84 -9.59 -19.42 20.28
CA ARG A 84 -9.38 -19.48 18.82
C ARG A 84 -8.95 -18.14 18.23
N HIS A 85 -9.51 -17.04 18.72
CA HIS A 85 -9.11 -15.70 18.29
C HIS A 85 -7.67 -15.38 18.68
N GLU A 86 -7.29 -15.62 19.95
CA GLU A 86 -5.92 -15.43 20.45
C GLU A 86 -4.92 -16.33 19.70
N THR A 87 -5.29 -17.59 19.46
CA THR A 87 -4.47 -18.54 18.71
C THR A 87 -4.30 -18.10 17.25
N GLY A 88 -5.36 -17.61 16.62
CA GLY A 88 -5.32 -17.03 15.29
C GLY A 88 -4.39 -15.81 15.22
N GLN A 89 -4.46 -14.90 16.18
CA GLN A 89 -3.57 -13.74 16.25
C GLN A 89 -2.10 -14.15 16.44
N ASN A 90 -1.81 -15.08 17.35
CA ASN A 90 -0.46 -15.61 17.55
C ASN A 90 0.11 -16.25 16.27
N TRP A 91 -0.74 -16.92 15.49
CA TRP A 91 -0.35 -17.52 14.22
C TRP A 91 0.03 -16.46 13.17
N VAL A 92 -0.75 -15.38 13.07
CA VAL A 92 -0.44 -14.25 12.19
C VAL A 92 0.85 -13.56 12.65
N GLU A 93 1.02 -13.32 13.95
CA GLU A 93 2.24 -12.73 14.51
C GLU A 93 3.49 -13.57 14.21
N PHE A 94 3.40 -14.89 14.30
CA PHE A 94 4.50 -15.79 13.95
C PHE A 94 4.99 -15.54 12.52
N TRP A 95 4.07 -15.51 11.54
CA TRP A 95 4.44 -15.29 10.15
C TRP A 95 4.92 -13.86 9.86
N VAL A 96 4.37 -12.85 10.55
CA VAL A 96 4.88 -11.48 10.49
C VAL A 96 6.33 -11.44 10.96
N ARG A 97 6.66 -12.04 12.11
CA ARG A 97 8.03 -12.09 12.64
C ARG A 97 8.96 -12.87 11.71
N ALA A 98 8.51 -14.01 11.18
CA ALA A 98 9.28 -14.81 10.24
C ALA A 98 9.63 -14.02 8.96
N LEU A 99 8.67 -13.27 8.42
CA LEU A 99 8.88 -12.40 7.26
C LEU A 99 9.83 -11.24 7.54
N SER A 100 9.63 -10.51 8.64
CA SER A 100 10.45 -9.35 8.99
C SER A 100 11.92 -9.74 9.20
N ASN A 101 12.16 -10.90 9.80
CA ASN A 101 13.49 -11.44 10.07
C ASN A 101 14.13 -12.13 8.85
N CYS A 102 13.39 -12.31 7.75
CA CYS A 102 13.94 -12.92 6.56
C CYS A 102 14.92 -11.93 5.86
N PRO A 103 16.15 -12.35 5.54
CA PRO A 103 17.06 -11.58 4.71
C PRO A 103 16.39 -11.22 3.37
N GLY A 104 16.47 -9.95 2.96
CA GLY A 104 15.81 -9.46 1.74
C GLY A 104 14.27 -9.41 1.80
N GLY A 105 13.65 -9.89 2.89
CA GLY A 105 12.21 -9.83 3.09
C GLY A 105 11.68 -8.42 3.40
N PRO A 106 10.38 -8.18 3.17
CA PRO A 106 9.78 -6.87 3.37
C PRO A 106 9.77 -6.42 4.84
N THR A 107 9.92 -5.12 5.08
CA THR A 107 9.57 -4.50 6.37
C THR A 107 8.11 -4.07 6.33
N ARG A 108 7.29 -4.56 7.27
CA ARG A 108 5.82 -4.42 7.24
C ARG A 108 5.31 -3.56 8.39
N PHE A 109 4.30 -2.74 8.13
CA PHE A 109 3.49 -2.11 9.16
C PHE A 109 2.62 -3.19 9.79
N TYR A 110 2.95 -3.57 11.01
CA TYR A 110 2.18 -4.53 11.78
C TYR A 110 2.38 -4.19 13.26
N PRO A 111 1.43 -3.44 13.84
CA PRO A 111 1.61 -2.98 15.20
C PRO A 111 1.61 -4.16 16.18
N PRO A 112 2.49 -4.14 17.20
CA PRO A 112 2.33 -5.00 18.37
C PRO A 112 1.00 -4.67 19.05
N ALA A 113 0.29 -5.68 19.56
CA ALA A 113 -1.01 -5.50 20.24
C ALA A 113 -1.01 -4.47 21.40
N ALA A 114 0.17 -4.13 21.95
CA ALA A 114 0.34 -3.18 23.04
C ALA A 114 0.49 -1.71 22.60
N CYS A 115 0.74 -1.41 21.31
CA CYS A 115 1.03 -0.04 20.86
C CYS A 115 -0.21 0.87 21.00
N SER A 116 -0.05 2.04 21.62
CA SER A 116 -1.14 3.02 21.80
C SER A 116 -1.56 3.68 20.48
N ALA A 117 -0.60 4.03 19.62
CA ALA A 117 -0.89 4.56 18.28
C ALA A 117 -1.65 3.55 17.42
N ALA A 118 -1.30 2.26 17.54
CA ALA A 118 -2.02 1.18 16.87
C ALA A 118 -3.48 1.03 17.32
N ARG A 119 -3.75 1.28 18.61
CA ARG A 119 -5.11 1.25 19.16
C ARG A 119 -5.98 2.41 18.67
N SER A 120 -5.36 3.49 18.19
CA SER A 120 -6.06 4.63 17.59
C SER A 120 -6.34 4.46 16.10
N ILE A 121 -5.83 3.41 15.46
CA ILE A 121 -6.16 3.11 14.06
C ILE A 121 -7.44 2.28 14.05
N GLU A 122 -8.55 2.90 13.63
CA GLU A 122 -9.84 2.22 13.47
C GLU A 122 -9.84 1.33 12.22
N GLY A 123 -10.26 0.07 12.38
CA GLY A 123 -10.33 -0.92 11.30
C GLY A 123 -8.97 -1.49 10.90
N PRO A 124 -8.95 -2.50 10.01
CA PRO A 124 -7.70 -3.04 9.47
C PRO A 124 -7.02 -1.94 8.63
N PRO A 125 -5.86 -1.40 9.05
CA PRO A 125 -5.20 -0.24 8.41
C PRO A 125 -4.79 -0.43 6.94
N PHE A 126 -5.05 -1.63 6.41
CA PHE A 126 -4.41 -2.21 5.24
C PHE A 126 -5.43 -2.70 4.18
N GLU A 127 -6.73 -2.49 4.38
CA GLU A 127 -7.78 -2.98 3.46
C GLU A 127 -8.08 -2.02 2.30
N ASP A 128 -7.81 -0.72 2.45
CA ASP A 128 -8.07 0.30 1.42
C ASP A 128 -6.79 0.75 0.70
N ILE A 129 -5.98 -0.21 0.24
CA ILE A 129 -4.81 0.08 -0.59
C ILE A 129 -5.24 0.07 -2.07
N PRO A 130 -5.10 1.18 -2.80
CA PRO A 130 -5.38 1.24 -4.23
C PRO A 130 -4.53 0.21 -4.96
N ARG A 131 -5.12 -0.43 -5.98
CA ARG A 131 -4.43 -1.44 -6.76
C ARG A 131 -3.10 -0.96 -7.30
N TYR A 132 -3.01 0.29 -7.77
CA TYR A 132 -1.78 0.84 -8.31
C TYR A 132 -1.22 1.95 -7.43
N LEU A 133 0.09 1.87 -7.16
CA LEU A 133 0.86 2.92 -6.52
C LEU A 133 1.99 3.35 -7.44
N PHE A 134 2.27 4.65 -7.44
CA PHE A 134 3.15 5.35 -8.35
C PHE A 134 4.26 6.07 -7.56
N ARG A 135 5.48 6.08 -8.09
CA ARG A 135 6.60 6.87 -7.52
C ARG A 135 7.46 7.44 -8.64
N ALA A 136 7.77 8.73 -8.55
CA ALA A 136 8.80 9.33 -9.39
C ALA A 136 10.19 8.95 -8.87
N VAL A 137 11.08 8.60 -9.79
CA VAL A 137 12.40 8.05 -9.54
C VAL A 137 13.41 8.79 -10.41
N ASP A 138 14.47 9.29 -9.80
CA ASP A 138 15.62 9.84 -10.51
C ASP A 138 16.91 9.70 -9.68
N SER A 139 18.04 10.07 -10.26
CA SER A 139 19.37 9.95 -9.65
C SER A 139 19.61 10.87 -8.45
N LYS A 140 18.77 11.89 -8.25
CA LYS A 140 18.85 12.87 -7.16
C LYS A 140 17.80 12.62 -6.07
N GLY A 141 17.01 11.56 -6.18
CA GLY A 141 15.99 11.19 -5.19
C GLY A 141 16.59 10.67 -3.88
N SER A 142 15.81 10.74 -2.80
CA SER A 142 16.15 10.03 -1.56
C SER A 142 15.91 8.53 -1.69
N GLY A 143 16.77 7.76 -1.02
CA GLY A 143 16.79 6.30 -1.10
C GLY A 143 17.51 5.77 -2.36
N LYS A 144 17.51 4.45 -2.50
CA LYS A 144 18.07 3.77 -3.68
C LYS A 144 16.92 3.29 -4.54
N THR A 145 17.00 3.54 -5.83
CA THR A 145 16.13 2.89 -6.80
C THR A 145 16.95 2.18 -7.84
N GLU A 146 16.82 0.86 -7.86
CA GLU A 146 17.33 -0.02 -8.91
C GLU A 146 16.16 -0.63 -9.68
N ASP A 147 16.45 -1.41 -10.72
CA ASP A 147 15.40 -2.00 -11.57
C ASP A 147 14.50 -3.00 -10.84
N ASN A 148 14.96 -3.53 -9.71
CA ASN A 148 14.28 -4.58 -8.96
C ASN A 148 13.97 -4.19 -7.50
N ILE A 149 14.56 -3.11 -7.01
CA ILE A 149 14.57 -2.77 -5.59
C ILE A 149 14.42 -1.26 -5.39
N LEU A 150 13.53 -0.90 -4.48
CA LEU A 150 13.43 0.42 -3.88
C LEU A 150 13.80 0.33 -2.40
N ALA A 151 14.73 1.16 -1.94
CA ALA A 151 15.22 1.11 -0.56
C ALA A 151 15.22 2.50 0.08
N SER A 152 14.77 2.58 1.33
CA SER A 152 14.89 3.76 2.19
C SER A 152 16.35 4.13 2.42
N THR A 153 16.62 5.40 2.77
CA THR A 153 17.97 5.88 3.07
C THR A 153 18.61 5.07 4.21
N MET A 154 17.84 4.74 5.25
CA MET A 154 18.32 3.90 6.36
C MET A 154 18.76 2.51 5.89
N SER A 155 18.02 1.90 4.96
CA SER A 155 18.35 0.57 4.43
C SER A 155 19.64 0.56 3.60
N MET A 156 19.98 1.69 2.97
CA MET A 156 21.20 1.80 2.16
C MET A 156 22.47 1.86 3.01
N LEU A 157 22.41 2.55 4.15
CA LEU A 157 23.59 2.94 4.93
C LEU A 157 24.10 1.85 5.88
N GLY A 158 23.60 0.60 5.75
CA GLY A 158 24.22 -0.58 6.37
C GLY A 158 23.79 -0.91 7.79
N ASN A 159 22.96 -0.10 8.46
CA ASN A 159 22.33 -0.48 9.73
C ASN A 159 21.07 -1.32 9.46
N SER A 160 21.28 -2.57 9.00
CA SER A 160 20.18 -3.44 8.54
C SER A 160 19.13 -3.72 9.63
N GLU A 161 19.51 -3.77 10.90
CA GLU A 161 18.57 -4.05 12.00
C GLU A 161 17.54 -2.92 12.19
N GLY A 162 17.97 -1.66 12.16
CA GLY A 162 17.07 -0.50 12.29
C GLY A 162 16.04 -0.42 11.16
N SER A 163 16.44 -0.78 9.94
CA SER A 163 15.56 -0.77 8.76
C SER A 163 14.43 -1.80 8.81
N LYS A 164 14.54 -2.80 9.68
CA LYS A 164 13.55 -3.85 9.91
C LYS A 164 12.59 -3.53 11.06
N VAL A 165 12.85 -2.46 11.82
CA VAL A 165 11.97 -2.03 12.90
C VAL A 165 10.75 -1.33 12.32
N ASP A 166 9.57 -1.74 12.81
CA ASP A 166 8.32 -1.06 12.49
C ASP A 166 8.23 0.28 13.21
N ILE A 167 7.91 1.35 12.47
CA ILE A 167 7.61 2.67 13.04
C ILE A 167 6.52 2.59 14.13
N LEU A 168 5.54 1.68 13.99
CA LEU A 168 4.50 1.46 15.00
C LEU A 168 5.00 0.68 16.23
N SER A 169 6.22 0.15 16.19
CA SER A 169 6.90 -0.48 17.34
C SER A 169 7.91 0.45 18.02
N LEU A 170 8.21 1.61 17.45
CA LEU A 170 9.08 2.62 18.06
C LEU A 170 8.36 3.30 19.23
N ASP A 171 9.14 3.92 20.12
CA ASP A 171 8.55 4.87 21.05
C ASP A 171 7.90 6.04 20.29
N THR A 172 6.87 6.63 20.87
CA THR A 172 6.06 7.67 20.23
C THR A 172 6.89 8.81 19.68
N HIS A 173 7.87 9.30 20.44
CA HIS A 173 8.67 10.46 20.04
C HIS A 173 9.47 10.12 18.78
N SER A 174 10.17 8.98 18.78
CA SER A 174 10.97 8.52 17.64
C SER A 174 10.11 8.22 16.40
N ALA A 175 8.94 7.61 16.59
CA ALA A 175 7.99 7.35 15.49
C ALA A 175 7.49 8.65 14.85
N LEU A 176 7.11 9.62 15.68
CA LEU A 176 6.57 10.90 15.27
C LEU A 176 7.63 11.74 14.57
N GLU A 177 8.83 11.81 15.14
CA GLU A 177 9.98 12.51 14.56
C GLU A 177 10.34 11.92 13.19
N MET A 178 10.38 10.58 13.06
CA MET A 178 10.63 9.93 11.78
C MET A 178 9.55 10.27 10.74
N LEU A 179 8.27 10.19 11.11
CA LEU A 179 7.16 10.49 10.21
C LEU A 179 7.18 11.96 9.78
N TYR A 180 7.28 12.87 10.74
CA TYR A 180 7.30 14.31 10.47
C TYR A 180 8.47 14.67 9.55
N ASN A 181 9.69 14.28 9.92
CA ASN A 181 10.89 14.56 9.13
C ASN A 181 10.82 13.95 7.73
N HIS A 182 10.21 12.76 7.57
CA HIS A 182 10.01 12.16 6.25
C HIS A 182 9.07 12.98 5.37
N LEU A 183 7.99 13.53 5.94
CA LEU A 183 6.98 14.27 5.18
C LEU A 183 7.39 15.72 4.88
N ILE A 184 8.28 16.32 5.68
CA ILE A 184 8.77 17.69 5.46
C ILE A 184 10.11 17.77 4.72
N LYS A 185 10.79 16.65 4.49
CA LYS A 185 12.15 16.65 3.90
C LYS A 185 12.15 17.27 2.51
N ASP A 186 13.29 17.87 2.16
CA ASP A 186 13.54 18.31 0.80
C ASP A 186 13.58 17.11 -0.16
N CYS A 187 13.10 17.33 -1.37
CA CYS A 187 13.02 16.36 -2.45
C CYS A 187 14.39 15.75 -2.82
N PHE A 188 15.48 16.48 -2.57
CA PHE A 188 16.86 16.09 -2.87
C PHE A 188 17.63 15.55 -1.67
N GLY A 189 17.00 15.47 -0.50
CA GLY A 189 17.62 15.05 0.75
C GLY A 189 16.86 13.91 1.43
N GLY A 190 17.56 13.22 2.33
CA GLY A 190 16.96 12.24 3.21
C GLY A 190 17.85 12.03 4.42
N SER A 191 17.24 11.94 5.61
CA SER A 191 17.99 11.60 6.81
C SER A 191 18.52 10.17 6.71
N ALA A 192 19.71 9.91 7.27
CA ALA A 192 20.22 8.56 7.44
C ALA A 192 19.29 7.69 8.32
N SER A 193 18.48 8.32 9.17
CA SER A 193 17.46 7.67 10.01
C SER A 193 16.08 7.55 9.34
N ASP A 194 15.95 7.92 8.07
CA ASP A 194 14.69 7.79 7.35
C ASP A 194 14.52 6.36 6.81
N ASN A 195 13.61 5.61 7.43
CA ASN A 195 13.27 4.26 7.01
C ASN A 195 12.03 4.19 6.10
N LEU A 196 11.48 5.33 5.68
CA LEU A 196 10.24 5.40 4.93
C LEU A 196 10.51 5.70 3.45
N MET A 197 9.57 5.30 2.59
CA MET A 197 9.56 5.60 1.15
C MET A 197 8.14 5.94 0.71
N SER A 198 7.97 7.13 0.13
CA SER A 198 6.69 7.62 -0.40
C SER A 198 6.28 6.97 -1.71
N TRP A 199 4.99 6.73 -1.83
CA TRP A 199 4.27 6.33 -3.01
C TRP A 199 3.03 7.21 -3.11
N SER A 200 2.43 7.30 -4.28
CA SER A 200 1.17 8.01 -4.49
C SER A 200 0.18 7.09 -5.20
N SER A 201 -1.09 7.16 -4.83
CA SER A 201 -2.19 6.54 -5.58
C SER A 201 -2.67 7.40 -6.76
N SER A 202 -2.12 8.61 -6.92
CA SER A 202 -2.50 9.57 -7.95
C SER A 202 -1.42 9.69 -9.02
N LEU A 203 -1.61 9.02 -10.16
CA LEU A 203 -0.70 9.13 -11.30
C LEU A 203 -0.55 10.60 -11.77
N MET A 204 -1.62 11.39 -11.73
CA MET A 204 -1.60 12.83 -12.04
C MET A 204 -0.62 13.59 -11.12
N CYS A 205 -0.65 13.32 -9.82
CA CYS A 205 0.27 13.96 -8.87
C CYS A 205 1.72 13.58 -9.17
N VAL A 206 1.98 12.31 -9.49
CA VAL A 206 3.33 11.83 -9.81
C VAL A 206 3.84 12.38 -11.13
N ILE A 207 3.00 12.52 -12.16
CA ILE A 207 3.36 13.18 -13.42
C ILE A 207 3.72 14.65 -13.17
N GLN A 208 2.89 15.38 -12.44
CA GLN A 208 3.18 16.78 -12.11
C GLN A 208 4.45 16.93 -11.28
N TYR A 209 4.68 16.03 -10.34
CA TYR A 209 5.90 15.98 -9.55
C TYR A 209 7.11 15.66 -10.43
N ALA A 210 7.01 14.72 -11.38
CA ALA A 210 8.07 14.38 -12.33
C ALA A 210 8.44 15.58 -13.23
N ILE A 211 7.45 16.32 -13.73
CA ILE A 211 7.66 17.56 -14.50
C ILE A 211 8.41 18.59 -13.64
N TRP A 212 7.94 18.84 -12.42
CA TRP A 212 8.60 19.75 -11.49
C TRP A 212 10.03 19.32 -11.18
N ARG A 213 10.26 18.02 -10.94
CA ARG A 213 11.58 17.41 -10.69
C ARG A 213 12.53 17.61 -11.86
N SER A 214 12.06 17.40 -13.09
CA SER A 214 12.85 17.63 -14.31
C SER A 214 13.32 19.08 -14.37
N HIS A 215 12.44 20.04 -14.10
CA HIS A 215 12.78 21.47 -14.15
C HIS A 215 13.70 21.91 -13.00
N ILE A 216 13.31 21.68 -11.75
CA ILE A 216 14.06 22.19 -10.59
C ILE A 216 15.37 21.42 -10.37
N GLY A 217 15.38 20.13 -10.70
CA GLY A 217 16.54 19.28 -10.63
C GLY A 217 17.50 19.46 -11.80
N SER A 218 17.17 20.26 -12.83
CA SER A 218 17.93 20.32 -14.08
C SER A 218 18.20 18.92 -14.66
N LEU A 219 17.20 18.04 -14.58
CA LEU A 219 17.23 16.68 -15.11
C LEU A 219 16.48 16.64 -16.43
N SER A 220 16.99 15.92 -17.42
CA SER A 220 16.24 15.68 -18.65
C SER A 220 14.96 14.86 -18.34
N PRO A 221 13.89 15.01 -19.12
CA PRO A 221 12.68 14.18 -18.94
C PRO A 221 12.96 12.67 -19.05
N ALA A 222 14.02 12.25 -19.74
CA ALA A 222 14.43 10.85 -19.83
C ALA A 222 15.02 10.31 -18.51
N GLU A 223 15.59 11.19 -17.66
CA GLU A 223 16.20 10.82 -16.38
C GLU A 223 15.18 10.70 -15.24
N VAL A 224 14.00 11.30 -15.40
CA VAL A 224 12.91 11.20 -14.42
C VAL A 224 11.97 10.08 -14.85
N ARG A 225 11.97 8.99 -14.10
CA ARG A 225 11.13 7.81 -14.35
C ARG A 225 9.96 7.75 -13.39
N ILE A 226 8.90 7.06 -13.79
CA ILE A 226 7.75 6.75 -12.96
C ILE A 226 7.70 5.23 -12.82
N CYS A 227 7.87 4.75 -11.60
CA CYS A 227 7.69 3.35 -11.24
C CYS A 227 6.24 3.15 -10.78
N VAL A 228 5.60 2.11 -11.32
CA VAL A 228 4.24 1.70 -10.97
C VAL A 228 4.30 0.28 -10.44
N ILE A 229 3.62 0.03 -9.32
CA ILE A 229 3.46 -1.30 -8.74
C ILE A 229 1.97 -1.66 -8.63
N ASP A 230 1.65 -2.95 -8.71
CA ASP A 230 0.34 -3.46 -8.26
C ASP A 230 0.48 -3.76 -6.77
N ALA A 231 -0.14 -2.96 -5.91
CA ALA A 231 -0.06 -3.13 -4.46
C ALA A 231 -0.78 -4.40 -3.98
N ALA A 232 -1.72 -4.95 -4.77
CA ALA A 232 -2.51 -6.12 -4.37
C ALA A 232 -1.70 -7.43 -4.34
N ILE A 233 -0.55 -7.47 -5.03
CA ILE A 233 0.35 -8.64 -5.03
C ILE A 233 1.39 -8.60 -3.91
N PHE A 234 1.49 -7.50 -3.18
CA PHE A 234 2.36 -7.38 -2.01
C PHE A 234 1.64 -7.90 -0.75
N PRO A 235 2.39 -8.36 0.27
CA PRO A 235 1.76 -8.81 1.50
C PRO A 235 1.07 -7.62 2.19
N PRO A 236 -0.10 -7.83 2.83
CA PRO A 236 -0.76 -6.79 3.61
C PRO A 236 0.19 -6.06 4.58
N GLY A 237 -0.02 -4.78 4.83
CA GLY A 237 0.90 -3.99 5.65
C GLY A 237 2.26 -3.71 5.01
N GLN A 238 2.47 -4.00 3.72
CA GLN A 238 3.63 -3.47 2.99
C GLN A 238 3.55 -1.94 2.83
N PHE A 239 2.33 -1.44 2.61
CA PHE A 239 2.02 -0.03 2.42
C PHE A 239 1.00 0.41 3.45
N VAL A 240 1.08 1.68 3.86
CA VAL A 240 0.08 2.32 4.72
C VAL A 240 -0.13 3.75 4.24
N ARG A 241 -1.36 4.25 4.30
CA ARG A 241 -1.63 5.65 3.96
C ARG A 241 -0.99 6.57 5.00
N ASP A 242 -0.38 7.66 4.56
CA ASP A 242 0.23 8.65 5.44
C ASP A 242 -0.79 9.25 6.43
N LEU A 243 -2.00 9.58 5.95
CA LEU A 243 -3.09 10.12 6.76
C LEU A 243 -3.51 9.17 7.90
N THR A 244 -3.38 7.85 7.69
CA THR A 244 -3.65 6.86 8.74
C THR A 244 -2.63 6.97 9.86
N LEU A 245 -1.35 7.12 9.52
CA LEU A 245 -0.28 7.33 10.51
C LEU A 245 -0.40 8.70 11.19
N LEU A 246 -0.68 9.76 10.42
CA LEU A 246 -0.87 11.11 10.97
C LEU A 246 -2.00 11.12 12.00
N LYS A 247 -3.17 10.51 11.70
CA LYS A 247 -4.28 10.36 12.65
C LYS A 247 -3.88 9.57 13.90
N ALA A 248 -3.12 8.49 13.72
CA ALA A 248 -2.66 7.65 14.84
C ALA A 248 -1.75 8.43 15.81
N PHE A 249 -0.88 9.31 15.28
CA PHE A 249 0.04 10.11 16.08
C PHE A 249 -0.51 11.48 16.50
N ASN A 250 -1.64 11.93 15.93
CA ASN A 250 -2.23 13.25 16.24
C ASN A 250 -2.72 13.38 17.70
N ASN A 251 -3.00 12.26 18.37
CA ASN A 251 -3.45 12.24 19.77
C ASN A 251 -2.30 12.35 20.79
N MET A 252 -1.07 12.60 20.34
CA MET A 252 0.13 12.60 21.17
C MET A 252 0.65 14.02 21.42
N GLU A 253 1.64 14.16 22.30
CA GLU A 253 2.26 15.45 22.59
C GLU A 253 3.12 15.92 21.40
N LEU A 254 2.52 16.78 20.57
CA LEU A 254 3.15 17.39 19.40
C LEU A 254 3.76 18.76 19.76
N ILE A 255 4.92 19.08 19.18
CA ILE A 255 5.43 20.47 19.18
C ILE A 255 4.64 21.32 18.16
N GLU A 256 4.71 22.65 18.28
CA GLU A 256 3.86 23.58 17.52
C GLU A 256 3.95 23.37 16.00
N ASP A 257 5.17 23.30 15.45
CA ASP A 257 5.39 23.07 14.01
C ASP A 257 4.77 21.76 13.51
N GLN A 258 4.83 20.70 14.34
CA GLN A 258 4.23 19.41 14.00
C GLN A 258 2.71 19.48 14.03
N LYS A 259 2.12 20.20 15.01
CA LYS A 259 0.67 20.41 15.09
C LYS A 259 0.16 21.14 13.86
N GLU A 260 0.82 22.23 13.48
CA GLU A 260 0.44 23.02 12.31
C GLU A 260 0.52 22.18 11.03
N PHE A 261 1.62 21.43 10.85
CA PHE A 261 1.79 20.55 9.70
C PHE A 261 0.76 19.42 9.64
N PHE A 262 0.50 18.75 10.77
CA PHE A 262 -0.48 17.66 10.84
C PHE A 262 -1.89 18.19 10.55
N TYR A 263 -2.25 19.32 11.16
CA TYR A 263 -3.50 20.00 10.90
C TYR A 263 -3.64 20.36 9.41
N PHE A 264 -2.60 20.93 8.80
CA PHE A 264 -2.60 21.26 7.38
C PHE A 264 -2.87 20.02 6.51
N ARG A 265 -2.16 18.91 6.74
CA ARG A 265 -2.32 17.66 5.97
C ARG A 265 -3.68 17.00 6.17
N LEU A 266 -4.24 17.06 7.37
CA LEU A 266 -5.50 16.40 7.71
C LEU A 266 -6.73 17.20 7.27
N GLU A 267 -6.66 18.53 7.30
CA GLU A 267 -7.83 19.40 7.10
C GLU A 267 -7.90 20.05 5.71
N ASN A 268 -6.86 19.91 4.87
CA ASN A 268 -6.83 20.50 3.51
C ASN A 268 -6.77 19.40 2.43
N PRO A 269 -7.90 18.71 2.17
CA PRO A 269 -7.95 17.56 1.26
C PRO A 269 -7.56 17.90 -0.19
N GLU A 270 -7.61 19.17 -0.59
CA GLU A 270 -7.18 19.63 -1.90
C GLU A 270 -5.67 19.44 -2.15
N TYR A 271 -4.88 19.35 -1.08
CA TYR A 271 -3.44 19.03 -1.10
C TYR A 271 -3.15 17.54 -0.89
N ASP A 272 -4.17 16.69 -0.79
CA ASP A 272 -3.98 15.25 -0.66
C ASP A 272 -3.34 14.71 -1.95
N ASN A 273 -2.07 14.32 -1.89
CA ASN A 273 -1.30 13.73 -2.97
C ASN A 273 -1.54 12.22 -3.10
N GLY A 274 -2.45 11.66 -2.29
CA GLY A 274 -2.74 10.23 -2.24
C GLY A 274 -1.56 9.43 -1.71
N GLU A 275 -0.85 9.94 -0.70
CA GLU A 275 0.44 9.39 -0.27
C GLU A 275 0.30 8.10 0.55
N TYR A 276 1.11 7.10 0.17
CA TYR A 276 1.28 5.84 0.87
C TYR A 276 2.77 5.66 1.20
N LEU A 277 3.05 5.12 2.38
CA LEU A 277 4.41 4.88 2.83
C LEU A 277 4.70 3.38 2.80
N SER A 278 5.91 3.05 2.40
CA SER A 278 6.53 1.73 2.61
C SER A 278 7.74 1.89 3.52
N LYS A 279 8.25 0.77 4.05
CA LYS A 279 9.45 0.78 4.89
C LYS A 279 10.56 -0.06 4.31
N GLY A 280 11.78 0.30 4.67
CA GLY A 280 12.95 -0.51 4.42
C GLY A 280 13.17 -0.72 2.93
N VAL A 281 13.21 -1.99 2.52
CA VAL A 281 13.40 -2.43 1.14
C VAL A 281 12.09 -2.98 0.58
N VAL A 282 11.68 -2.46 -0.58
CA VAL A 282 10.60 -2.97 -1.43
C VAL A 282 11.22 -3.65 -2.64
N ASN A 283 11.11 -4.98 -2.68
CA ASN A 283 11.48 -5.73 -3.89
C ASN A 283 10.31 -5.69 -4.87
N HIS A 284 10.51 -5.11 -6.05
CA HIS A 284 9.47 -4.97 -7.06
C HIS A 284 9.77 -5.73 -8.36
N ARG A 285 10.77 -6.64 -8.35
CA ARG A 285 11.09 -7.49 -9.49
C ARG A 285 9.86 -8.27 -9.96
N GLY A 286 9.50 -8.11 -11.23
CA GLY A 286 8.31 -8.77 -11.81
C GLY A 286 6.97 -8.28 -11.23
N ARG A 287 6.99 -7.22 -10.43
CA ARG A 287 5.84 -6.64 -9.71
C ARG A 287 5.65 -5.14 -10.00
N SER A 288 6.35 -4.64 -11.02
CA SER A 288 6.34 -3.24 -11.41
C SER A 288 6.47 -3.07 -12.92
N CYS A 289 6.04 -1.90 -13.41
CA CYS A 289 6.53 -1.34 -14.67
C CYS A 289 7.17 0.03 -14.41
N THR A 290 8.08 0.44 -15.29
CA THR A 290 8.72 1.75 -15.22
C THR A 290 8.79 2.35 -16.61
N PHE A 291 8.48 3.64 -16.70
CA PHE A 291 8.61 4.44 -17.93
C PHE A 291 9.13 5.84 -17.56
N SER A 292 9.77 6.51 -18.51
CA SER A 292 10.30 7.87 -18.31
C SER A 292 9.22 8.94 -18.49
N LEU A 293 9.47 10.15 -17.99
CA LEU A 293 8.65 11.31 -18.32
C LEU A 293 8.74 11.62 -19.83
N GLN A 294 9.89 11.36 -20.45
CA GLN A 294 10.04 11.47 -21.91
C GLN A 294 9.06 10.53 -22.65
N ASP A 295 8.90 9.28 -22.20
CA ASP A 295 7.96 8.32 -22.81
C ASP A 295 6.52 8.84 -22.78
N LEU A 296 6.11 9.48 -21.68
CA LEU A 296 4.78 10.11 -21.58
C LEU A 296 4.65 11.30 -22.53
N ILE A 297 5.69 12.14 -22.63
CA ILE A 297 5.71 13.30 -23.54
C ILE A 297 5.59 12.84 -24.99
N ASP A 298 6.41 11.87 -25.40
CA ASP A 298 6.43 11.29 -26.74
C ASP A 298 5.12 10.56 -27.06
N GLY A 299 4.48 9.97 -26.05
CA GLY A 299 3.15 9.38 -26.15
C GLY A 299 2.02 10.40 -26.31
N GLY A 300 2.29 11.68 -26.11
CA GLY A 300 1.32 12.76 -26.29
C GLY A 300 0.73 13.30 -24.99
N LEU A 301 1.45 13.28 -23.87
CA LEU A 301 1.01 13.87 -22.59
C LEU A 301 0.45 15.28 -22.77
N TYR A 302 1.19 16.16 -23.45
CA TYR A 302 0.77 17.55 -23.68
C TYR A 302 -0.30 17.69 -24.78
N LYS A 303 -0.55 16.64 -25.56
CA LYS A 303 -1.68 16.61 -26.49
C LYS A 303 -2.98 16.29 -25.77
N LEU A 304 -2.95 15.29 -24.88
CA LEU A 304 -4.11 14.87 -24.09
C LEU A 304 -4.43 15.86 -22.95
N TYR A 305 -3.38 16.39 -22.33
CA TYR A 305 -3.42 17.32 -21.20
C TYR A 305 -2.46 18.50 -21.43
N PRO A 306 -2.82 19.46 -22.31
CA PRO A 306 -1.99 20.64 -22.58
C PRO A 306 -1.62 21.44 -21.32
N GLU A 307 -2.47 21.37 -20.28
CA GLU A 307 -2.27 22.06 -19.02
C GLU A 307 -0.97 21.61 -18.30
N PHE A 308 -0.46 20.40 -18.56
CA PHE A 308 0.85 19.99 -18.02
C PHE A 308 2.03 20.72 -18.68
N GLY A 309 1.87 21.24 -19.89
CA GLY A 309 2.94 21.94 -20.62
C GLY A 309 3.12 23.40 -20.23
N ASP A 310 2.26 23.92 -19.35
CA ASP A 310 2.33 25.31 -18.89
C ASP A 310 3.40 25.48 -17.80
N THR A 311 4.54 26.05 -18.21
CA THR A 311 5.69 26.32 -17.35
C THR A 311 5.56 27.62 -16.54
N GLY A 312 4.43 28.34 -16.64
CA GLY A 312 4.22 29.65 -16.00
C GLY A 312 4.21 29.64 -14.47
N PHE A 313 4.21 28.46 -13.85
CA PHE A 313 4.11 28.31 -12.41
C PHE A 313 5.47 27.95 -11.80
N GLY A 314 6.28 28.95 -11.48
CA GLY A 314 7.45 28.81 -10.60
C GLY A 314 7.10 28.48 -9.14
N GLY A 315 5.90 27.95 -8.88
CA GLY A 315 5.38 27.62 -7.56
C GLY A 315 5.59 26.16 -7.16
N LEU A 316 5.28 25.84 -5.90
CA LEU A 316 5.28 24.47 -5.36
C LEU A 316 4.39 23.55 -6.22
N TRP A 317 4.88 22.37 -6.59
CA TRP A 317 4.16 21.41 -7.45
C TRP A 317 2.78 21.01 -6.90
N THR A 318 2.61 21.03 -5.57
CA THR A 318 1.35 20.74 -4.88
C THR A 318 0.26 21.77 -5.20
N ASN A 319 0.62 23.05 -5.30
CA ASN A 319 -0.31 24.10 -5.74
C ASN A 319 -0.75 23.86 -7.18
N ARG A 320 0.18 23.44 -8.06
CA ARG A 320 -0.16 23.12 -9.44
C ARG A 320 -1.14 21.94 -9.53
N VAL A 321 -0.94 20.89 -8.74
CA VAL A 321 -1.87 19.77 -8.63
C VAL A 321 -3.26 20.24 -8.20
N ARG A 322 -3.34 21.08 -7.18
CA ARG A 322 -4.61 21.68 -6.69
C ARG A 322 -5.31 22.47 -7.81
N ASP A 323 -4.58 23.31 -8.53
CA ASP A 323 -5.14 24.12 -9.61
C ASP A 323 -5.63 23.25 -10.79
N LEU A 324 -4.87 22.21 -11.14
CA LEU A 324 -5.28 21.23 -12.15
C LEU A 324 -6.58 20.53 -11.75
N ARG A 325 -6.66 20.02 -10.51
CA ARG A 325 -7.89 19.40 -9.98
C ARG A 325 -9.08 20.32 -10.10
N SER A 326 -8.94 21.57 -9.65
CA SER A 326 -10.00 22.57 -9.76
C SER A 326 -10.43 22.81 -11.22
N SER A 327 -9.46 22.91 -12.14
CA SER A 327 -9.75 23.11 -13.58
C SER A 327 -10.40 21.89 -14.25
N TRP A 328 -10.19 20.71 -13.70
CA TRP A 328 -10.62 19.43 -14.26
C TRP A 328 -11.85 18.83 -13.57
N ASP A 329 -12.36 19.50 -12.54
CA ASP A 329 -13.55 19.07 -11.77
C ASP A 329 -14.87 19.21 -12.55
N THR A 330 -14.90 20.06 -13.58
CA THR A 330 -16.10 20.21 -14.41
C THR A 330 -16.35 18.96 -15.25
N GLU A 331 -17.50 18.31 -15.00
CA GLU A 331 -17.95 17.11 -15.71
C GLU A 331 -17.99 17.35 -17.22
N ARG A 332 -17.40 16.41 -17.98
CA ARG A 332 -17.40 16.43 -19.46
C ARG A 332 -17.51 15.04 -20.06
N GLU A 333 -17.93 14.98 -21.31
CA GLU A 333 -17.91 13.74 -22.08
C GLU A 333 -16.50 13.38 -22.55
N THR A 334 -16.24 12.09 -22.70
CA THR A 334 -14.96 11.60 -23.23
C THR A 334 -15.04 11.51 -24.74
N THR A 335 -14.16 12.24 -25.42
CA THR A 335 -14.12 12.22 -26.89
C THR A 335 -13.38 10.99 -27.40
N ARG A 336 -13.67 10.58 -28.64
CA ARG A 336 -12.92 9.49 -29.31
C ARG A 336 -11.43 9.82 -29.45
N GLN A 337 -11.09 11.10 -29.63
CA GLN A 337 -9.71 11.55 -29.76
C GLN A 337 -8.96 11.37 -28.43
N GLU A 338 -9.58 11.73 -27.30
CA GLU A 338 -8.98 11.50 -25.98
C GLU A 338 -8.75 10.01 -25.69
N ILE A 339 -9.69 9.14 -26.10
CA ILE A 339 -9.51 7.68 -25.98
C ILE A 339 -8.29 7.26 -26.81
N TYR A 340 -8.22 7.68 -28.07
CA TYR A 340 -7.10 7.35 -28.95
C TYR A 340 -5.75 7.83 -28.38
N ASP A 341 -5.70 9.05 -27.86
CA ASP A 341 -4.48 9.64 -27.31
C ASP A 341 -4.08 8.93 -26.00
N ALA A 342 -5.03 8.61 -25.12
CA ALA A 342 -4.78 7.82 -23.92
C ALA A 342 -4.23 6.42 -24.23
N PHE A 343 -4.79 5.72 -25.24
CA PHE A 343 -4.26 4.42 -25.67
C PHE A 343 -2.89 4.54 -26.35
N SER A 344 -2.64 5.63 -27.07
CA SER A 344 -1.32 5.88 -27.69
C SER A 344 -0.24 6.04 -26.62
N MET A 345 -0.52 6.81 -25.55
CA MET A 345 0.35 6.91 -24.38
C MET A 345 0.49 5.55 -23.67
N ALA A 346 -0.63 4.86 -23.44
CA ALA A 346 -0.64 3.60 -22.73
C ALA A 346 0.22 2.53 -23.40
N ARG A 347 0.29 2.48 -24.73
CA ARG A 347 1.17 1.54 -25.46
C ARG A 347 2.64 1.73 -25.13
N ILE A 348 3.08 2.98 -25.01
CA ILE A 348 4.49 3.29 -24.69
C ILE A 348 4.78 2.96 -23.22
N CYS A 349 3.85 3.26 -22.33
CA CYS A 349 4.01 3.05 -20.89
C CYS A 349 3.69 1.62 -20.43
N SER A 350 3.04 0.82 -21.27
CA SER A 350 2.67 -0.56 -20.97
C SER A 350 3.91 -1.46 -20.96
N GLY A 351 3.86 -2.49 -20.13
CA GLY A 351 4.91 -3.49 -20.05
C GLY A 351 4.31 -4.86 -19.84
N SER A 352 5.16 -5.85 -19.59
CA SER A 352 4.72 -7.22 -19.26
C SER A 352 3.81 -7.30 -18.03
N PHE A 353 3.78 -6.24 -17.21
CA PHE A 353 3.09 -6.19 -15.95
C PHE A 353 1.75 -5.43 -15.99
N LEU A 354 1.70 -4.28 -16.66
CA LEU A 354 0.56 -3.36 -16.59
C LEU A 354 -0.11 -3.27 -17.96
N SER A 355 -1.41 -3.56 -18.01
CA SER A 355 -2.13 -3.63 -19.29
C SER A 355 -2.31 -2.23 -19.89
N GLU A 356 -2.33 -2.16 -21.23
CA GLU A 356 -2.63 -0.91 -21.95
C GLU A 356 -3.97 -0.31 -21.49
N LEU A 357 -4.97 -1.16 -21.22
CA LEU A 357 -6.29 -0.72 -20.76
C LEU A 357 -6.22 -0.05 -19.39
N ASP A 358 -5.47 -0.62 -18.44
CA ASP A 358 -5.33 -0.04 -17.10
C ASP A 358 -4.73 1.36 -17.16
N ILE A 359 -3.63 1.54 -17.92
CA ILE A 359 -2.99 2.86 -18.08
C ILE A 359 -3.93 3.84 -18.76
N ALA A 360 -4.59 3.43 -19.85
CA ALA A 360 -5.51 4.31 -20.57
C ALA A 360 -6.66 4.77 -19.67
N VAL A 361 -7.24 3.87 -18.87
CA VAL A 361 -8.29 4.22 -17.90
C VAL A 361 -7.76 5.19 -16.85
N LEU A 362 -6.60 4.90 -16.24
CA LEU A 362 -5.96 5.78 -15.25
C LEU A 362 -5.72 7.18 -15.82
N LEU A 363 -5.15 7.28 -17.03
CA LEU A 363 -4.92 8.55 -17.70
C LEU A 363 -6.23 9.30 -17.94
N LEU A 364 -7.28 8.62 -18.39
CA LEU A 364 -8.58 9.26 -18.62
C LEU A 364 -9.21 9.76 -17.31
N THR A 365 -8.98 9.12 -16.17
CA THR A 365 -9.60 9.52 -14.89
C THR A 365 -9.14 10.88 -14.34
N PHE A 366 -8.16 11.54 -14.94
CA PHE A 366 -7.67 12.84 -14.45
C PHE A 366 -8.71 13.96 -14.56
N LYS A 367 -9.61 13.88 -15.55
CA LYS A 367 -10.73 14.81 -15.73
C LYS A 367 -12.01 14.18 -15.21
N ASN A 368 -12.87 14.98 -14.59
CA ASN A 368 -14.20 14.54 -14.20
C ASN A 368 -15.01 14.20 -15.47
N ARG A 369 -15.25 12.90 -15.68
CA ARG A 369 -15.88 12.37 -16.89
C ARG A 369 -17.27 11.84 -16.57
N LYS A 370 -18.23 12.22 -17.39
CA LYS A 370 -19.62 11.76 -17.27
C LYS A 370 -19.70 10.26 -17.44
N LEU A 371 -20.21 9.57 -16.43
CA LEU A 371 -20.48 8.14 -16.52
C LEU A 371 -21.67 7.88 -17.44
N GLN A 372 -21.45 7.11 -18.50
CA GLN A 372 -22.57 6.58 -19.28
C GLN A 372 -23.23 5.47 -18.49
N VAL A 373 -24.40 5.75 -17.90
CA VAL A 373 -25.24 4.71 -17.30
C VAL A 373 -25.74 3.80 -18.43
N PRO A 374 -25.41 2.51 -18.43
CA PRO A 374 -25.87 1.58 -19.46
C PRO A 374 -27.40 1.47 -19.35
N GLY A 375 -28.12 2.12 -20.26
CA GLY A 375 -29.59 2.19 -20.25
C GLY A 375 -30.21 3.38 -20.99
N LYS A 376 -29.43 4.39 -21.37
CA LYS A 376 -29.89 5.52 -22.21
C LYS A 376 -29.06 5.68 -23.50
N ALA A 377 -28.73 4.57 -24.17
CA ALA A 377 -28.28 4.65 -25.55
C ALA A 377 -29.49 5.00 -26.43
N HIS A 378 -29.67 6.29 -26.71
CA HIS A 378 -30.47 6.72 -27.85
C HIS A 378 -29.67 6.36 -29.10
N PHE A 379 -29.94 5.19 -29.67
CA PHE A 379 -29.52 4.91 -31.03
C PHE A 379 -30.30 5.88 -31.94
N PRO A 380 -29.62 6.74 -32.72
CA PRO A 380 -30.32 7.45 -33.79
C PRO A 380 -30.77 6.39 -34.79
N THR A 381 -32.08 6.24 -34.92
CA THR A 381 -32.69 5.49 -36.02
C THR A 381 -32.21 6.12 -37.32
N ILE A 382 -31.29 5.46 -38.00
CA ILE A 382 -31.00 5.74 -39.41
C ILE A 382 -32.22 5.19 -40.16
N ALA A 383 -33.14 6.07 -40.55
CA ALA A 383 -34.15 5.75 -41.53
C ALA A 383 -33.48 5.67 -42.91
N ALA A 384 -33.77 4.59 -43.63
CA ALA A 384 -33.36 4.32 -45.00
C ALA A 384 -34.05 5.24 -46.01
#